data_AF-A0AAW0PEV5-F1
#
_entry.id   AF-A0AAW0PEV5-F1
#
_cell.length_a   1.000
_cell.length_b   1.000
_cell.length_c   1.000
_cell.angle_alpha   90.00
_cell.angle_beta   90.00
_cell.angle_gamma   90.00
#
_symmetry.space_group_name_H-M   'P 1'
#
loop_
_entity.id
_entity.type
_entity.pdbx_description
1 polymer ?
#
loop_
_entity_poly.entity_id
_entity_poly.type
_entity_poly.pdbx_seq_one_letter_code
_entity_poly.pdbx_strand_id
1 'polypeptide(L)'
;MCTSLPQTLKDSMHHFQWIQAKPPLNKRHNTTDVEDYYMVAEDNTKTLLSEMSKFTDMQRFLSAELHVAVHPLRVETGDMNKFLDFHFDLDGVVAELTEFSAIKMDLPRKPPKHNGDGHRQPNTGLHSSFSTTCLPVAQWSIAGGFVPTIFLKKTVAATNCPPPPSTRCMLFMNMFGQKQSSKLNLEQTFDLTKVRRVSIHAACDVLSQIGARHLWSKYALLDLVGSRGALTNALSFREAVNYQSNVDGRPMTVNKELLRIARYPLNFLQLYADTPHTRLGQYRPHPVSGEIVCCDLLHQQTKRSMSRAAHAYLKHMEELTLKLKVVSPARIEMVSLLEAPQLPCEISAEAMFDDDKLTLLIASRPMLIPFLENVPEGSFTAAMVKVAEHLVRTLAKQRALARGRGQFTEAWTAFQAEMGLEVLFWGHTLNPRDYRLAVALGVATENENSRTWQRGFLGLAPVNSAVVESEPPPLNNWCQKDVAKARILRLFGFADKLSGSHTTLGLELLQIVIRDLYRDNGAQLTWLSAESPPAGRCTGVIGLDHLVSLLMDARLFGFPATYGTAVSMLKAEKLPLKTIVRAGLCASGLRFFPAFRPTETSLSKLQKWNSKDF
;
A
#
# COMPACT_ATOMS: atom_id res chain seq x y z
N MET A 1 -42.29 36.11 25.17
CA MET A 1 -41.44 35.32 26.08
C MET A 1 -40.40 34.60 25.26
N CYS A 2 -39.14 35.06 25.36
CA CYS A 2 -37.99 34.41 24.79
C CYS A 2 -37.78 33.05 25.45
N THR A 3 -37.62 31.99 24.67
CA THR A 3 -36.92 30.78 25.11
C THR A 3 -35.80 30.50 24.12
N SER A 4 -34.59 30.60 24.65
CA SER A 4 -33.29 30.46 23.99
C SER A 4 -33.09 29.09 23.34
N LEU A 5 -32.39 29.08 22.21
CA LEU A 5 -31.83 27.86 21.60
C LEU A 5 -30.93 27.09 22.59
N PRO A 6 -30.91 25.74 22.53
CA PRO A 6 -30.02 24.89 23.32
C PRO A 6 -28.54 25.26 23.11
N GLN A 7 -27.78 25.31 24.19
CA GLN A 7 -26.35 25.68 24.20
C GLN A 7 -25.51 24.82 23.22
N THR A 8 -25.84 23.53 23.09
CA THR A 8 -25.19 22.58 22.16
C THR A 8 -25.36 22.93 20.67
N LEU A 9 -26.47 23.59 20.31
CA LEU A 9 -26.72 24.08 18.94
C LEU A 9 -26.02 25.41 18.69
N LYS A 10 -25.87 26.26 19.72
CA LYS A 10 -25.06 27.47 19.65
C LYS A 10 -23.56 27.16 19.53
N ASP A 11 -23.08 26.13 20.23
CA ASP A 11 -21.70 25.66 20.16
C ASP A 11 -21.40 25.02 18.80
N SER A 12 -22.37 24.30 18.22
CA SER A 12 -22.27 23.74 16.86
C SER A 12 -22.29 24.82 15.76
N MET A 13 -23.04 25.92 15.95
CA MET A 13 -23.06 27.04 15.01
C MET A 13 -21.81 27.94 15.12
N HIS A 14 -21.22 28.09 16.30
CA HIS A 14 -19.91 28.73 16.46
C HIS A 14 -18.78 27.89 15.85
N HIS A 15 -18.88 26.56 15.88
CA HIS A 15 -17.95 25.66 15.18
C HIS A 15 -18.14 25.73 13.65
N PHE A 16 -19.38 25.83 13.16
CA PHE A 16 -19.68 25.97 11.72
C PHE A 16 -19.21 27.30 11.11
N GLN A 17 -19.20 28.40 11.87
CA GLN A 17 -18.65 29.67 11.41
C GLN A 17 -17.11 29.68 11.37
N TRP A 18 -16.44 28.80 12.12
CA TRP A 18 -14.99 28.58 12.00
C TRP A 18 -14.64 27.66 10.80
N ILE A 19 -15.53 26.72 10.46
CA ILE A 19 -15.35 25.72 9.38
C ILE A 19 -15.74 26.26 7.98
N GLN A 20 -16.62 27.28 7.89
CA GLN A 20 -16.89 27.98 6.63
C GLN A 20 -15.98 29.18 6.35
N ALA A 21 -15.03 29.47 7.24
CA ALA A 21 -13.90 30.27 6.83
C ALA A 21 -13.13 29.45 5.78
N LYS A 22 -13.27 29.82 4.50
CA LYS A 22 -12.10 29.78 3.62
C LYS A 22 -10.95 30.28 4.48
N PRO A 23 -9.85 29.53 4.65
CA PRO A 23 -8.72 30.03 5.45
C PRO A 23 -8.49 31.46 4.96
N PRO A 24 -8.50 32.46 5.85
CA PRO A 24 -8.56 33.84 5.42
C PRO A 24 -7.42 34.05 4.43
N LEU A 25 -7.79 34.23 3.16
CA LEU A 25 -6.93 34.61 2.04
C LEU A 25 -6.30 36.01 2.27
N ASN A 26 -6.45 36.57 3.48
CA ASN A 26 -6.09 37.91 3.90
C ASN A 26 -5.57 37.91 5.36
N LYS A 27 -4.62 37.03 5.67
CA LYS A 27 -3.47 37.46 6.51
C LYS A 27 -2.20 37.15 5.74
N ARG A 28 -1.89 38.09 4.86
CA ARG A 28 -0.54 38.35 4.36
C ARG A 28 0.45 38.28 5.52
N HIS A 29 1.24 37.21 5.57
CA HIS A 29 2.69 37.40 5.58
C HIS A 29 3.08 37.71 4.13
N ASN A 30 2.73 38.89 3.59
CA ASN A 30 3.69 39.97 3.35
C ASN A 30 4.66 40.23 4.52
N THR A 31 5.37 39.22 5.00
CA THR A 31 6.72 39.45 5.48
C THR A 31 7.57 39.54 4.23
N THR A 32 7.99 40.76 3.92
CA THR A 32 9.13 41.06 3.05
C THR A 32 10.46 40.61 3.65
N ASP A 33 10.43 39.96 4.82
CA ASP A 33 11.58 39.29 5.41
C ASP A 33 11.67 37.90 4.80
N VAL A 34 12.70 37.71 4.00
CA VAL A 34 13.24 36.40 3.63
C VAL A 34 13.56 35.69 4.93
N GLU A 35 12.66 34.84 5.42
CA GLU A 35 13.01 33.92 6.51
C GLU A 35 14.16 33.05 6.00
N ASP A 36 15.25 33.03 6.76
CA ASP A 36 16.45 32.27 6.42
C ASP A 36 16.03 30.82 6.14
N TYR A 37 16.43 30.29 4.99
CA TYR A 37 16.13 28.93 4.57
C TYR A 37 16.43 27.92 5.68
N TYR A 38 17.49 28.16 6.45
CA TYR A 38 17.85 27.38 7.61
C TYR A 38 16.75 27.39 8.69
N MET A 39 16.21 28.56 9.03
CA MET A 39 15.18 28.72 10.06
C MET A 39 13.91 27.95 9.70
N VAL A 40 13.42 28.05 8.46
CA VAL A 40 12.21 27.30 8.06
C VAL A 40 12.44 25.79 8.04
N ALA A 41 13.63 25.35 7.59
CA ALA A 41 14.00 23.93 7.64
C ALA A 41 14.07 23.41 9.08
N GLU A 42 14.63 24.20 9.99
CA GLU A 42 14.72 23.91 11.41
C GLU A 42 13.32 23.89 12.07
N ASP A 43 12.49 24.89 11.82
CA ASP A 43 11.14 25.03 12.38
C ASP A 43 10.20 23.92 11.93
N ASN A 44 10.26 23.50 10.66
CA ASN A 44 9.48 22.36 10.16
C ASN A 44 9.85 21.06 10.92
N THR A 45 11.15 20.81 11.13
CA THR A 45 11.61 19.64 11.89
C THR A 45 11.24 19.77 13.38
N LYS A 46 11.50 20.92 14.00
CA LYS A 46 11.22 21.17 15.42
C LYS A 46 9.73 21.08 15.72
N THR A 47 8.87 21.60 14.86
CA THR A 47 7.41 21.52 15.02
C THR A 47 6.97 20.06 15.10
N LEU A 48 7.40 19.23 14.13
CA LEU A 48 7.08 17.80 14.15
C LEU A 48 7.61 17.12 15.42
N LEU A 49 8.89 17.31 15.75
CA LEU A 49 9.53 16.64 16.90
C LEU A 49 8.94 17.10 18.23
N SER A 50 8.67 18.40 18.38
CA SER A 50 8.03 18.98 19.55
C SER A 50 6.64 18.38 19.76
N GLU A 51 5.79 18.35 18.73
CA GLU A 51 4.48 17.72 18.82
C GLU A 51 4.58 16.22 19.16
N MET A 52 5.54 15.50 18.57
CA MET A 52 5.77 14.08 18.89
C MET A 52 6.20 13.88 20.35
N SER A 53 7.07 14.76 20.88
CA SER A 53 7.64 14.63 22.22
C SER A 53 6.61 14.85 23.35
N LYS A 54 5.49 15.52 23.07
CA LYS A 54 4.38 15.72 24.03
C LYS A 54 3.68 14.42 24.43
N PHE A 55 3.91 13.33 23.71
CA PHE A 55 3.22 12.05 23.93
C PHE A 55 4.18 10.97 24.42
N THR A 56 3.70 10.16 25.36
CA THR A 56 4.46 9.05 25.95
C THR A 56 4.73 7.91 24.97
N ASP A 57 3.92 7.78 23.93
CA ASP A 57 4.03 6.75 22.91
C ASP A 57 3.47 7.22 21.56
N MET A 58 3.87 6.53 20.50
CA MET A 58 3.52 6.87 19.12
C MET A 58 2.02 6.69 18.84
N GLN A 59 1.35 5.75 19.50
CA GLN A 59 -0.09 5.53 19.28
C GLN A 59 -0.87 6.76 19.74
N ARG A 60 -0.52 7.33 20.90
CA ARG A 60 -1.12 8.56 21.41
C ARG A 60 -0.84 9.75 20.49
N PHE A 61 0.39 9.92 20.03
CA PHE A 61 0.72 10.97 19.05
C PHE A 61 -0.09 10.85 17.76
N LEU A 62 -0.21 9.65 17.19
CA LEU A 62 -0.97 9.42 15.96
C LEU A 62 -2.49 9.56 16.18
N SER A 63 -2.97 9.38 17.40
CA SER A 63 -4.40 9.50 17.74
C SER A 63 -4.79 10.88 18.31
N ALA A 64 -3.82 11.77 18.53
CA ALA A 64 -4.06 13.08 19.13
C ALA A 64 -4.73 14.06 18.18
N GLU A 65 -5.53 14.97 18.73
CA GLU A 65 -6.12 16.09 18.01
C GLU A 65 -5.15 17.28 18.05
N LEU A 66 -4.25 17.31 17.07
CA LEU A 66 -3.25 18.38 16.91
C LEU A 66 -3.00 18.64 15.43
N HIS A 67 -2.54 19.84 15.09
CA HIS A 67 -2.14 20.19 13.73
C HIS A 67 -0.61 20.22 13.61
N VAL A 68 -0.05 19.46 12.67
CA VAL A 68 1.35 19.49 12.27
C VAL A 68 1.46 20.40 11.05
N ALA A 69 1.71 21.68 11.30
CA ALA A 69 1.96 22.63 10.22
C ALA A 69 3.36 22.37 9.63
N VAL A 70 3.44 22.40 8.30
CA VAL A 70 4.71 22.41 7.57
C VAL A 70 4.66 23.51 6.53
N HIS A 71 5.76 24.22 6.40
CA HIS A 71 5.83 25.44 5.63
C HIS A 71 6.70 25.22 4.39
N PRO A 72 6.12 25.39 3.18
CA PRO A 72 6.93 25.44 1.98
C PRO A 72 7.64 26.80 1.90
N LEU A 73 8.85 26.82 1.33
CA LEU A 73 9.69 28.01 1.28
C LEU A 73 10.05 28.39 -0.16
N ARG A 74 10.14 29.70 -0.41
CA ARG A 74 10.77 30.28 -1.59
C ARG A 74 12.25 30.58 -1.31
N VAL A 75 13.15 30.07 -2.16
CA VAL A 75 14.60 30.34 -2.03
C VAL A 75 14.98 31.47 -2.97
N GLU A 76 15.55 32.57 -2.48
CA GLU A 76 15.94 33.66 -3.38
C GLU A 76 17.07 33.26 -4.33
N THR A 77 17.03 33.77 -5.56
CA THR A 77 18.01 33.44 -6.60
C THR A 77 19.45 33.76 -6.18
N GLY A 78 19.65 34.84 -5.42
CA GLY A 78 20.98 35.25 -4.93
C GLY A 78 21.58 34.31 -3.88
N ASP A 79 20.76 33.51 -3.21
CA ASP A 79 21.17 32.61 -2.13
C ASP A 79 21.03 31.12 -2.51
N MET A 80 20.51 30.80 -3.69
CA MET A 80 20.28 29.42 -4.13
C MET A 80 21.53 28.54 -3.96
N ASN A 81 22.66 28.99 -4.47
CA ASN A 81 23.93 28.25 -4.44
C ASN A 81 24.57 28.17 -3.05
N LYS A 82 23.99 28.84 -2.03
CA LYS A 82 24.40 28.69 -0.62
C LYS A 82 23.61 27.58 0.08
N PHE A 83 22.47 27.18 -0.47
CA PHE A 83 21.51 26.30 0.20
C PHE A 83 21.19 25.03 -0.57
N LEU A 84 21.22 25.09 -1.91
CA LEU A 84 20.85 24.02 -2.81
C LEU A 84 21.98 23.68 -3.79
N ASP A 85 22.11 22.38 -4.07
CA ASP A 85 22.95 21.84 -5.14
C ASP A 85 22.09 21.01 -6.10
N PHE A 86 22.38 21.12 -7.41
CA PHE A 86 21.70 20.34 -8.46
C PHE A 86 22.64 19.27 -9.00
N HIS A 87 22.24 18.01 -8.87
CA HIS A 87 23.02 16.87 -9.35
C HIS A 87 22.27 16.18 -10.49
N PHE A 88 22.91 16.09 -11.66
CA PHE A 88 22.28 15.56 -12.86
C PHE A 88 22.80 14.16 -13.20
N ASP A 89 21.89 13.26 -13.56
CA ASP A 89 22.24 11.91 -13.99
C ASP A 89 21.29 11.36 -15.07
N LEU A 90 21.83 10.48 -15.92
CA LEU A 90 21.10 9.75 -16.94
C LEU A 90 20.61 8.43 -16.36
N ASP A 91 19.30 8.21 -16.39
CA ASP A 91 18.65 6.97 -15.94
C ASP A 91 18.53 5.93 -17.06
N GLY A 92 18.57 6.37 -18.33
CA GLY A 92 18.30 5.50 -19.47
C GLY A 92 18.37 6.21 -20.81
N VAL A 93 18.83 5.49 -21.85
CA VAL A 93 18.75 5.95 -23.24
C VAL A 93 18.25 4.81 -24.13
N VAL A 94 17.25 5.12 -24.95
CA VAL A 94 16.63 4.17 -25.90
C VAL A 94 16.68 4.76 -27.30
N ALA A 95 17.36 4.08 -28.22
CA ALA A 95 17.48 4.50 -29.61
C ALA A 95 16.58 3.67 -30.53
N GLU A 96 15.78 4.32 -31.36
CA GLU A 96 15.13 3.69 -32.51
C GLU A 96 16.00 3.89 -33.74
N LEU A 97 16.41 2.78 -34.34
CA LEU A 97 17.33 2.74 -35.48
C LEU A 97 16.53 2.50 -36.76
N THR A 98 16.98 3.09 -37.87
CA THR A 98 16.43 2.79 -39.20
C THR A 98 16.83 1.38 -39.64
N GLU A 99 18.04 0.96 -39.31
CA GLU A 99 18.59 -0.37 -39.61
C GLU A 99 19.64 -0.81 -38.58
N PHE A 100 19.92 -2.12 -38.52
CA PHE A 100 20.88 -2.70 -37.58
C PHE A 100 22.32 -2.25 -37.77
N SER A 101 22.70 -1.94 -39.01
CA SER A 101 24.05 -1.45 -39.33
C SER A 101 24.34 -0.08 -38.72
N ALA A 102 23.33 0.57 -38.11
CA ALA A 102 23.51 1.78 -37.34
C ALA A 102 24.36 1.56 -36.07
N ILE A 103 24.49 0.33 -35.56
CA ILE A 103 25.28 0.06 -34.35
C ILE A 103 26.75 -0.05 -34.73
N LYS A 104 27.59 0.86 -34.24
CA LYS A 104 29.05 0.87 -34.46
C LYS A 104 29.82 0.02 -33.45
N MET A 105 29.29 -0.09 -32.23
CA MET A 105 29.98 -0.81 -31.18
C MET A 105 29.92 -2.33 -31.43
N ASP A 106 31.05 -3.01 -31.19
CA ASP A 106 31.10 -4.47 -31.20
C ASP A 106 30.17 -5.01 -30.10
N LEU A 107 29.01 -5.50 -30.53
CA LEU A 107 28.10 -6.21 -29.64
C LEU A 107 28.82 -7.48 -29.19
N PRO A 108 28.88 -7.79 -27.88
CA PRO A 108 29.51 -9.00 -27.41
C PRO A 108 28.87 -10.20 -28.11
N ARG A 109 29.66 -10.88 -28.96
CA ARG A 109 29.22 -12.11 -29.63
C ARG A 109 28.96 -13.14 -28.53
N LYS A 110 27.81 -13.81 -28.57
CA LYS A 110 27.56 -15.01 -27.75
C LYS A 110 28.81 -15.91 -27.84
N PRO A 111 29.48 -16.28 -26.74
CA PRO A 111 30.42 -17.37 -26.82
C PRO A 111 29.65 -18.61 -27.27
N PRO A 112 30.28 -19.49 -28.05
CA PRO A 112 29.68 -20.75 -28.42
C PRO A 112 29.19 -21.46 -27.15
N LYS A 113 27.98 -22.02 -27.20
CA LYS A 113 27.45 -22.83 -26.10
C LYS A 113 28.46 -23.94 -25.82
N HIS A 114 29.18 -23.83 -24.72
CA HIS A 114 29.81 -25.01 -24.13
C HIS A 114 28.66 -25.88 -23.60
N ASN A 115 28.40 -26.98 -24.30
CA ASN A 115 27.73 -28.12 -23.71
C ASN A 115 28.68 -28.68 -22.66
N GLY A 116 28.38 -28.53 -21.37
CA GLY A 116 29.18 -29.13 -20.30
C GLY A 116 28.88 -28.57 -18.92
N ASP A 117 28.05 -29.30 -18.18
CA ASP A 117 28.09 -29.53 -16.73
C ASP A 117 27.96 -28.35 -15.73
N GLY A 118 26.72 -28.18 -15.26
CA GLY A 118 26.40 -28.50 -13.87
C GLY A 118 27.09 -27.71 -12.75
N HIS A 119 26.76 -26.43 -12.56
CA HIS A 119 26.72 -25.85 -11.22
C HIS A 119 25.60 -24.81 -11.09
N ARG A 120 24.66 -25.06 -10.16
CA ARG A 120 23.59 -24.14 -9.76
C ARG A 120 24.16 -23.08 -8.80
N GLN A 121 23.97 -21.81 -9.14
CA GLN A 121 23.96 -20.68 -8.20
C GLN A 121 22.61 -19.93 -8.27
N PRO A 122 22.22 -19.18 -7.21
CA PRO A 122 20.82 -18.96 -6.86
C PRO A 122 20.17 -17.80 -7.63
N ASN A 123 18.88 -18.00 -7.96
CA ASN A 123 18.00 -17.01 -8.60
C ASN A 123 17.80 -15.76 -7.71
N THR A 124 18.34 -14.62 -8.13
CA THR A 124 17.87 -13.28 -7.75
C THR A 124 16.79 -12.83 -8.73
N GLY A 125 15.54 -13.17 -8.43
CA GLY A 125 14.38 -12.85 -9.28
C GLY A 125 13.92 -11.41 -9.11
N LEU A 126 14.14 -10.59 -10.15
CA LEU A 126 13.42 -9.34 -10.41
C LEU A 126 12.87 -9.45 -11.85
N HIS A 127 11.68 -10.04 -11.98
CA HIS A 127 10.91 -10.02 -13.23
C HIS A 127 9.85 -8.92 -13.12
N SER A 128 10.09 -7.78 -13.77
CA SER A 128 9.03 -6.86 -14.15
C SER A 128 8.27 -7.47 -15.35
N SER A 129 6.97 -7.59 -15.21
CA SER A 129 6.07 -8.15 -16.21
C SER A 129 5.84 -7.15 -17.35
N PHE A 130 6.53 -7.32 -18.47
CA PHE A 130 6.02 -6.88 -19.77
C PHE A 130 5.48 -8.09 -20.52
N SER A 131 4.16 -8.11 -20.72
CA SER A 131 3.49 -9.12 -21.55
C SER A 131 3.65 -8.73 -23.02
N THR A 132 4.63 -9.33 -23.68
CA THR A 132 4.61 -9.70 -25.11
C THR A 132 5.73 -10.71 -25.31
N THR A 133 5.47 -11.77 -26.07
CA THR A 133 6.36 -12.94 -26.22
C THR A 133 7.75 -12.55 -26.75
N CYS A 134 8.72 -12.39 -25.84
CA CYS A 134 10.14 -12.19 -26.15
C CYS A 134 10.91 -13.51 -25.96
N LEU A 135 11.83 -13.82 -26.89
CA LEU A 135 12.81 -14.91 -26.78
C LEU A 135 13.90 -14.58 -25.72
N PRO A 136 14.63 -15.57 -25.17
CA PRO A 136 15.29 -15.43 -23.87
C PRO A 136 16.50 -14.50 -23.85
N VAL A 137 16.62 -13.81 -22.72
CA VAL A 137 17.65 -12.87 -22.27
C VAL A 137 18.99 -13.59 -22.02
N ALA A 138 20.10 -12.94 -22.37
CA ALA A 138 21.43 -13.27 -21.83
C ALA A 138 21.97 -12.03 -21.10
N GLN A 139 22.10 -12.11 -19.79
CA GLN A 139 22.76 -11.10 -18.95
C GLN A 139 24.27 -11.37 -18.93
N TRP A 140 25.07 -10.31 -19.01
CA TRP A 140 26.53 -10.37 -18.92
C TRP A 140 27.01 -9.35 -17.89
N SER A 141 27.92 -9.77 -17.02
CA SER A 141 28.66 -8.91 -16.10
C SER A 141 30.12 -8.94 -16.53
N ILE A 142 30.67 -7.80 -16.93
CA ILE A 142 32.12 -7.57 -16.97
C ILE A 142 32.41 -6.49 -15.94
N ALA A 143 33.41 -6.72 -15.09
CA ALA A 143 33.87 -5.77 -14.10
C ALA A 143 34.19 -4.42 -14.78
N GLY A 144 33.40 -3.39 -14.46
CA GLY A 144 33.65 -2.01 -14.88
C GLY A 144 33.32 -1.63 -16.32
N GLY A 145 32.60 -2.46 -17.09
CA GLY A 145 32.29 -2.20 -18.51
C GLY A 145 30.80 -2.09 -18.84
N PHE A 146 30.46 -1.12 -19.69
CA PHE A 146 29.15 -0.89 -20.33
C PHE A 146 28.65 -2.14 -21.08
N VAL A 147 27.42 -2.59 -20.80
CA VAL A 147 26.79 -3.70 -21.54
C VAL A 147 25.43 -3.25 -22.07
N PRO A 148 25.29 -2.92 -23.37
CA PRO A 148 24.00 -2.57 -23.95
C PRO A 148 23.11 -3.82 -23.99
N THR A 149 21.82 -3.63 -23.74
CA THR A 149 20.83 -4.71 -23.85
C THR A 149 20.00 -4.51 -25.11
N ILE A 150 20.05 -5.46 -26.04
CA ILE A 150 19.30 -5.38 -27.30
C ILE A 150 17.97 -6.10 -27.18
N PHE A 151 16.88 -5.38 -27.43
CA PHE A 151 15.56 -5.98 -27.58
C PHE A 151 15.09 -5.88 -29.02
N LEU A 152 15.02 -7.03 -29.69
CA LEU A 152 14.43 -7.10 -31.02
C LEU A 152 12.93 -7.27 -30.92
N LYS A 153 12.20 -6.18 -31.15
CA LYS A 153 10.76 -6.27 -31.41
C LYS A 153 10.57 -6.79 -32.84
N LYS A 154 10.69 -8.11 -33.00
CA LYS A 154 10.34 -8.80 -34.23
C LYS A 154 8.82 -8.85 -34.30
N THR A 155 8.19 -8.16 -35.25
CA THR A 155 6.81 -8.46 -35.65
C THR A 155 6.88 -9.82 -36.36
N VAL A 156 6.79 -10.92 -35.60
CA VAL A 156 6.98 -12.27 -36.14
C VAL A 156 5.72 -12.67 -36.91
N ALA A 157 5.77 -12.58 -38.24
CA ALA A 157 5.33 -13.70 -39.05
C ALA A 157 6.52 -14.66 -39.15
N ALA A 158 6.31 -15.91 -38.75
CA ALA A 158 7.34 -16.93 -38.71
C ALA A 158 7.66 -17.44 -40.11
N THR A 159 8.67 -16.87 -40.78
CA THR A 159 9.32 -17.49 -41.95
C THR A 159 10.79 -17.06 -42.01
N ASN A 160 11.64 -17.92 -42.58
CA ASN A 160 13.07 -17.69 -42.87
C ASN A 160 13.32 -16.63 -43.96
N CYS A 161 12.46 -15.60 -44.05
CA CYS A 161 12.68 -14.48 -44.96
C CYS A 161 13.60 -13.42 -44.32
N PRO A 162 14.41 -12.70 -45.12
CA PRO A 162 15.04 -11.47 -44.64
C PRO A 162 13.97 -10.54 -44.06
N PRO A 163 14.28 -9.81 -42.98
CA PRO A 163 13.33 -8.90 -42.36
C PRO A 163 12.78 -7.92 -43.43
N PRO A 164 11.46 -7.65 -43.48
CA PRO A 164 10.93 -6.67 -44.41
C PRO A 164 11.66 -5.33 -44.20
N PRO A 165 11.83 -4.51 -45.26
CA PRO A 165 12.55 -3.22 -45.20
C PRO A 165 11.97 -2.22 -44.18
N SER A 166 10.83 -2.55 -43.56
CA SER A 166 10.17 -1.79 -42.49
C SER A 166 10.49 -2.26 -41.07
N THR A 167 11.49 -3.14 -40.87
CA THR A 167 11.79 -3.71 -39.54
C THR A 167 12.49 -2.69 -38.65
N ARG A 168 11.75 -2.09 -37.71
CA ARG A 168 12.26 -1.13 -36.73
C ARG A 168 13.11 -1.86 -35.68
N CYS A 169 14.33 -1.40 -35.46
CA CYS A 169 15.20 -1.90 -34.39
C CYS A 169 15.17 -0.91 -33.22
N MET A 170 14.97 -1.42 -31.99
CA MET A 170 15.08 -0.62 -30.76
C MET A 170 16.28 -1.13 -29.96
N LEU A 171 17.19 -0.24 -29.59
CA LEU A 171 18.34 -0.55 -28.75
C LEU A 171 18.20 0.17 -27.40
N PHE A 172 18.43 -0.55 -26.30
CA PHE A 172 18.52 0.02 -24.97
C PHE A 172 19.99 0.10 -24.58
N MET A 173 20.47 1.32 -24.36
CA MET A 173 21.89 1.58 -24.15
C MET A 173 22.29 1.54 -22.69
N ASN A 174 21.37 1.87 -21.77
CA ASN A 174 21.63 1.79 -20.34
C ASN A 174 20.55 0.96 -19.66
N MET A 175 20.93 0.15 -18.67
CA MET A 175 19.92 -0.54 -17.86
C MET A 175 19.19 0.51 -17.04
N PHE A 176 17.86 0.56 -17.18
CA PHE A 176 17.02 1.40 -16.31
C PHE A 176 17.41 1.17 -14.84
N GLY A 177 17.82 2.24 -14.16
CA GLY A 177 18.28 2.22 -12.76
C GLY A 177 19.81 2.22 -12.56
N GLN A 178 20.61 2.24 -13.63
CA GLN A 178 22.04 2.55 -13.54
C GLN A 178 22.26 4.04 -13.80
N LYS A 179 22.29 4.84 -12.72
CA LYS A 179 22.53 6.28 -12.77
C LYS A 179 23.91 6.59 -13.35
N GLN A 180 23.97 7.39 -14.41
CA GLN A 180 25.23 7.82 -15.03
C GLN A 180 25.35 9.35 -14.99
N SER A 181 26.33 9.86 -14.26
CA SER A 181 26.63 11.30 -14.21
C SER A 181 27.53 11.77 -15.36
N SER A 182 28.25 10.85 -16.02
CA SER A 182 29.13 11.18 -17.15
C SER A 182 28.37 11.30 -18.46
N LYS A 183 28.98 12.02 -19.42
CA LYS A 183 28.45 12.13 -20.78
C LYS A 183 28.42 10.78 -21.48
N LEU A 184 27.36 10.53 -22.25
CA LEU A 184 27.23 9.39 -23.15
C LEU A 184 27.53 9.83 -24.58
N ASN A 185 28.57 9.26 -25.18
CA ASN A 185 28.91 9.52 -26.58
C ASN A 185 28.07 8.60 -27.49
N LEU A 186 27.07 9.16 -28.16
CA LEU A 186 26.21 8.42 -29.07
C LEU A 186 26.94 8.01 -30.35
N GLU A 187 27.90 8.80 -30.85
CA GLU A 187 28.63 8.49 -32.08
C GLU A 187 29.59 7.32 -31.97
N GLN A 188 30.09 7.04 -30.76
CA GLN A 188 30.84 5.82 -30.48
C GLN A 188 29.95 4.58 -30.54
N THR A 189 28.66 4.73 -30.24
CA THR A 189 27.72 3.60 -30.22
C THR A 189 26.97 3.45 -31.56
N PHE A 190 26.69 4.56 -32.24
CA PHE A 190 25.87 4.59 -33.44
C PHE A 190 26.43 5.42 -34.59
N ASP A 191 26.08 5.01 -35.81
CA ASP A 191 25.96 5.91 -36.95
C ASP A 191 24.67 6.73 -36.81
N LEU A 192 24.82 7.98 -36.34
CA LEU A 192 23.69 8.88 -36.08
C LEU A 192 22.84 9.15 -37.33
N THR A 193 23.41 9.04 -38.53
CA THR A 193 22.66 9.19 -39.78
C THR A 193 21.60 8.10 -39.98
N LYS A 194 21.75 7.00 -39.26
CA LYS A 194 20.86 5.83 -39.27
C LYS A 194 20.08 5.67 -37.95
N VAL A 195 20.18 6.66 -37.06
CA VAL A 195 19.32 6.74 -35.88
C VAL A 195 18.11 7.58 -36.26
N ARG A 196 16.92 7.02 -36.04
CA ARG A 196 15.68 7.74 -36.31
C ARG A 196 15.37 8.72 -35.19
N ARG A 197 15.39 8.22 -33.96
CA ARG A 197 15.10 9.01 -32.76
C ARG A 197 15.68 8.35 -31.51
N VAL A 198 15.89 9.15 -30.47
CA VAL A 198 16.42 8.72 -29.18
C VAL A 198 15.53 9.25 -28.06
N SER A 199 15.08 8.36 -27.19
CA SER A 199 14.43 8.68 -25.92
C SER A 199 15.49 8.77 -24.84
N ILE A 200 15.62 9.93 -24.21
CA ILE A 200 16.62 10.21 -23.17
C ILE A 200 15.89 10.40 -21.86
N HIS A 201 16.24 9.60 -20.87
CA HIS A 201 15.74 9.69 -19.50
C HIS A 201 16.83 10.38 -18.67
N ALA A 202 16.54 11.60 -18.24
CA ALA A 202 17.45 12.44 -17.47
C ALA A 202 16.78 12.88 -16.18
N ALA A 203 17.59 13.09 -15.15
CA ALA A 203 17.10 13.50 -13.87
C ALA A 203 17.99 14.58 -13.24
N CYS A 204 17.40 15.29 -12.29
CA CYS A 204 18.03 16.29 -11.45
C CYS A 204 17.62 16.04 -9.99
N ASP A 205 18.59 15.71 -9.15
CA ASP A 205 18.43 15.70 -7.69
C ASP A 205 18.66 17.12 -7.15
N VAL A 206 17.71 17.60 -6.37
CA VAL A 206 17.79 18.85 -5.61
C VAL A 206 18.25 18.50 -4.20
N LEU A 207 19.51 18.82 -3.92
CA LEU A 207 20.19 18.53 -2.65
C LEU A 207 20.30 19.78 -1.80
N SER A 208 20.45 19.61 -0.48
CA SER A 208 20.71 20.72 0.43
C SER A 208 22.16 20.76 0.88
N GLN A 209 22.76 21.95 0.83
CA GLN A 209 24.10 22.22 1.38
C GLN A 209 24.12 22.29 2.91
N ILE A 210 22.98 22.56 3.55
CA ILE A 210 22.86 22.62 5.00
C ILE A 210 22.37 21.30 5.63
N GLY A 211 22.26 20.23 4.83
CA GLY A 211 21.78 18.93 5.31
C GLY A 211 20.27 18.87 5.59
N ALA A 212 19.48 19.69 4.90
CA ALA A 212 18.01 19.54 4.89
C ALA A 212 17.54 18.49 3.87
N ARG A 213 16.43 17.82 4.17
CA ARG A 213 15.66 17.02 3.21
C ARG A 213 14.54 17.84 2.60
N HIS A 214 14.21 17.55 1.36
CA HIS A 214 13.16 18.23 0.63
C HIS A 214 12.02 17.30 0.25
N LEU A 215 10.81 17.80 0.41
CA LEU A 215 9.63 17.26 -0.26
C LEU A 215 9.06 18.33 -1.21
N TRP A 216 8.31 17.90 -2.24
CA TRP A 216 7.65 18.85 -3.13
C TRP A 216 6.35 19.38 -2.54
N SER A 217 6.17 20.70 -2.61
CA SER A 217 4.99 21.40 -2.14
C SER A 217 3.78 21.12 -3.04
N LYS A 218 2.70 20.61 -2.43
CA LYS A 218 1.40 20.41 -3.09
C LYS A 218 0.85 21.72 -3.62
N TYR A 219 0.86 22.76 -2.80
CA TYR A 219 0.34 24.08 -3.18
C TYR A 219 1.06 24.65 -4.40
N ALA A 220 2.39 24.53 -4.45
CA ALA A 220 3.14 25.04 -5.58
C ALA A 220 2.91 24.23 -6.86
N LEU A 221 2.74 22.90 -6.74
CA LEU A 221 2.54 22.03 -7.89
C LEU A 221 1.12 22.06 -8.45
N LEU A 222 0.08 22.26 -7.63
CA LEU A 222 -1.32 22.28 -8.08
C LEU A 222 -1.58 23.29 -9.21
N ASP A 223 -0.88 24.42 -9.21
CA ASP A 223 -1.00 25.46 -10.25
C ASP A 223 -0.11 25.20 -11.48
N LEU A 224 0.83 24.27 -11.35
CA LEU A 224 1.80 23.90 -12.39
C LEU A 224 1.39 22.64 -13.16
N VAL A 225 0.65 21.74 -12.53
CA VAL A 225 0.27 20.46 -13.11
C VAL A 225 -1.23 20.39 -13.33
N GLY A 226 -1.62 19.96 -14.53
CA GLY A 226 -3.02 19.85 -14.93
C GLY A 226 -3.62 18.49 -14.62
N SER A 227 -4.93 18.39 -14.85
CA SER A 227 -5.78 17.24 -14.50
C SER A 227 -5.40 15.90 -15.12
N ARG A 228 -4.50 15.89 -16.11
CA ARG A 228 -4.06 14.65 -16.74
C ARG A 228 -3.00 13.92 -15.90
N GLY A 229 -2.16 14.61 -15.12
CA GLY A 229 -1.17 13.91 -14.29
C GLY A 229 -1.74 13.44 -12.95
N ALA A 230 -0.96 12.63 -12.23
CA ALA A 230 -1.31 12.13 -10.91
C ALA A 230 -0.47 12.83 -9.83
N LEU A 231 -1.13 13.36 -8.81
CA LEU A 231 -0.51 13.80 -7.57
C LEU A 231 -0.77 12.77 -6.48
N THR A 232 0.27 12.35 -5.79
CA THR A 232 0.17 11.43 -4.64
C THR A 232 0.86 12.04 -3.44
N ASN A 233 0.26 11.97 -2.25
CA ASN A 233 0.88 12.53 -1.06
C ASN A 233 2.19 11.80 -0.70
N ALA A 234 3.20 12.55 -0.23
CA ALA A 234 4.48 12.00 0.17
C ALA A 234 4.58 11.87 1.69
N LEU A 235 5.01 10.70 2.19
CA LEU A 235 5.21 10.42 3.62
C LEU A 235 4.02 10.79 4.51
N SER A 236 2.79 10.61 4.01
CA SER A 236 1.55 11.01 4.69
C SER A 236 1.40 12.51 5.02
N PHE A 237 2.29 13.39 4.56
CA PHE A 237 2.07 14.83 4.67
C PHE A 237 1.03 15.27 3.66
N ARG A 238 0.02 15.99 4.14
CA ARG A 238 -1.04 16.55 3.28
C ARG A 238 -0.49 17.54 2.27
N GLU A 239 0.52 18.31 2.68
CA GLU A 239 1.09 19.39 1.88
C GLU A 239 2.31 18.98 1.05
N ALA A 240 2.79 17.74 1.21
CA ALA A 240 3.85 17.18 0.38
C ALA A 240 3.30 16.19 -0.64
N VAL A 241 3.80 16.24 -1.87
CA VAL A 241 3.33 15.36 -2.96
C VAL A 241 4.48 14.86 -3.83
N ASN A 242 4.21 13.77 -4.53
CA ASN A 242 4.89 13.37 -5.75
C ASN A 242 3.93 13.62 -6.92
N TYR A 243 4.48 13.99 -8.07
CA TYR A 243 3.76 14.20 -9.31
C TYR A 243 4.31 13.28 -10.39
N GLN A 244 3.42 12.69 -11.19
CA GLN A 244 3.79 11.97 -12.39
C GLN A 244 2.86 12.36 -13.55
N SER A 245 3.44 12.70 -14.71
CA SER A 245 2.66 12.89 -15.93
C SER A 245 2.16 11.55 -16.49
N ASN A 246 1.18 11.62 -17.40
CA ASN A 246 0.72 10.44 -18.13
C ASN A 246 1.78 9.88 -19.07
N VAL A 247 1.73 8.56 -19.25
CA VAL A 247 2.58 7.80 -20.17
C VAL A 247 1.83 7.36 -21.43
N ASP A 248 0.70 7.99 -21.74
CA ASP A 248 -0.20 7.59 -22.85
C ASP A 248 0.14 8.25 -24.21
N GLY A 249 1.26 9.00 -24.27
CA GLY A 249 1.75 9.64 -25.49
C GLY A 249 0.95 10.86 -25.96
N ARG A 250 -0.06 11.30 -25.20
CA ARG A 250 -0.81 12.52 -25.50
C ARG A 250 -0.17 13.73 -24.80
N PRO A 251 -0.36 14.97 -25.30
CA PRO A 251 0.27 16.17 -24.75
C PRO A 251 0.05 16.34 -23.24
N MET A 252 1.13 16.55 -22.48
CA MET A 252 1.03 16.80 -21.04
C MET A 252 0.25 18.08 -20.76
N THR A 253 -0.61 18.05 -19.73
CA THR A 253 -1.20 19.27 -19.18
C THR A 253 -0.27 19.78 -18.09
N VAL A 254 0.80 20.47 -18.48
CA VAL A 254 1.76 21.08 -17.56
C VAL A 254 1.93 22.55 -17.95
N ASN A 255 2.01 23.43 -16.97
CA ASN A 255 2.17 24.86 -17.16
C ASN A 255 3.49 25.16 -17.91
N LYS A 256 3.48 26.20 -18.75
CA LYS A 256 4.64 26.63 -19.54
C LYS A 256 5.88 26.90 -18.69
N GLU A 257 5.73 27.38 -17.45
CA GLU A 257 6.85 27.61 -16.54
C GLU A 257 7.59 26.32 -16.20
N LEU A 258 6.86 25.24 -15.89
CA LEU A 258 7.43 23.93 -15.61
C LEU A 258 7.84 23.16 -16.89
N LEU A 259 7.33 23.53 -18.07
CA LEU A 259 7.85 22.99 -19.33
C LEU A 259 9.19 23.64 -19.74
N ARG A 260 9.41 24.91 -19.37
CA ARG A 260 10.61 25.68 -19.75
C ARG A 260 11.89 25.23 -19.06
N ILE A 261 11.80 24.44 -17.99
CA ILE A 261 12.99 23.87 -17.36
C ILE A 261 13.62 22.75 -18.21
N ALA A 262 12.94 22.29 -19.27
CA ALA A 262 13.50 21.35 -20.23
C ALA A 262 13.97 22.08 -21.49
N ARG A 263 15.19 21.77 -21.95
CA ARG A 263 15.73 22.31 -23.21
C ARG A 263 15.12 21.66 -24.45
N TYR A 264 14.58 20.46 -24.29
CA TYR A 264 14.00 19.67 -25.37
C TYR A 264 12.52 19.37 -25.11
N PRO A 265 11.74 19.04 -26.16
CA PRO A 265 10.35 18.63 -26.00
C PRO A 265 10.22 17.43 -25.05
N LEU A 266 9.40 17.60 -24.01
CA LEU A 266 9.15 16.58 -23.02
C LEU A 266 8.00 15.66 -23.43
N ASN A 267 8.20 14.37 -23.21
CA ASN A 267 7.19 13.32 -23.32
C ASN A 267 6.72 12.83 -21.94
N PHE A 268 7.55 13.01 -20.92
CA PHE A 268 7.24 12.61 -19.55
C PHE A 268 7.95 13.55 -18.56
N LEU A 269 7.28 13.79 -17.43
CA LEU A 269 7.79 14.55 -16.30
C LEU A 269 7.31 13.92 -15.00
N GLN A 270 8.23 13.69 -14.07
CA GLN A 270 7.94 13.26 -12.71
C GLN A 270 8.70 14.16 -11.73
N LEU A 271 8.04 14.57 -10.66
CA LEU A 271 8.67 15.26 -9.53
C LEU A 271 8.35 14.45 -8.29
N TYR A 272 9.35 13.94 -7.60
CA TYR A 272 9.11 13.10 -6.44
C TYR A 272 10.22 13.25 -5.41
N ALA A 273 9.91 13.01 -4.14
CA ALA A 273 10.94 12.68 -3.17
C ALA A 273 11.24 11.18 -3.28
N ASP A 274 12.51 10.77 -3.26
CA ASP A 274 12.93 9.37 -3.41
C ASP A 274 12.59 8.50 -2.18
N THR A 275 11.32 8.49 -1.79
CA THR A 275 10.80 7.76 -0.63
C THR A 275 10.67 6.27 -0.97
N PRO A 276 10.90 5.33 -0.04
CA PRO A 276 10.74 3.91 -0.32
C PRO A 276 9.31 3.57 -0.72
N HIS A 277 9.10 3.21 -1.99
CA HIS A 277 7.76 2.94 -2.54
C HIS A 277 7.71 1.70 -3.45
N THR A 278 8.71 0.82 -3.38
CA THR A 278 8.70 -0.43 -4.15
C THR A 278 7.52 -1.30 -3.73
N ARG A 279 6.80 -1.89 -4.68
CA ARG A 279 5.65 -2.77 -4.42
C ARG A 279 6.03 -4.24 -4.47
N LEU A 280 5.32 -5.07 -3.71
CA LEU A 280 5.36 -6.51 -3.90
C LEU A 280 4.79 -6.88 -5.27
N GLY A 281 5.48 -7.74 -6.02
CA GLY A 281 5.06 -8.14 -7.38
C GLY A 281 3.71 -8.85 -7.44
N GLN A 282 3.28 -9.49 -6.34
CA GLN A 282 1.92 -10.02 -6.18
C GLN A 282 1.28 -9.38 -4.95
N TYR A 283 0.61 -8.24 -5.17
CA TYR A 283 -0.17 -7.60 -4.12
C TYR A 283 -1.41 -8.43 -3.78
N ARG A 284 -1.64 -8.63 -2.49
CA ARG A 284 -2.90 -9.13 -1.93
C ARG A 284 -3.43 -8.07 -0.98
N PRO A 285 -4.70 -7.67 -1.05
CA PRO A 285 -5.24 -6.66 -0.15
C PRO A 285 -5.15 -7.09 1.31
N HIS A 286 -4.57 -6.23 2.15
CA HIS A 286 -4.56 -6.33 3.61
C HIS A 286 -4.31 -7.75 4.15
N PRO A 287 -3.18 -8.39 3.77
CA PRO A 287 -3.00 -9.82 3.95
C PRO A 287 -2.84 -10.22 5.42
N VAL A 288 -2.32 -9.34 6.28
CA VAL A 288 -2.18 -9.61 7.71
C VAL A 288 -3.54 -9.58 8.38
N SER A 289 -4.34 -8.55 8.10
CA SER A 289 -5.72 -8.47 8.59
C SER A 289 -6.56 -9.65 8.10
N GLY A 290 -6.38 -10.05 6.84
CA GLY A 290 -7.06 -11.22 6.29
C GLY A 290 -6.74 -12.53 7.01
N GLU A 291 -5.50 -12.72 7.47
CA GLU A 291 -5.12 -13.90 8.26
C GLU A 291 -5.77 -13.93 9.66
N ILE A 292 -6.02 -12.76 10.25
CA ILE A 292 -6.76 -12.64 11.51
C ILE A 292 -8.25 -12.89 11.27
N VAL A 293 -8.85 -12.11 10.38
CA VAL A 293 -10.30 -12.06 10.13
C VAL A 293 -10.85 -13.40 9.67
N CYS A 294 -10.11 -14.16 8.88
CA CYS A 294 -10.62 -15.41 8.31
C CYS A 294 -10.74 -16.57 9.32
N CYS A 295 -10.34 -16.40 10.58
CA CYS A 295 -10.51 -17.37 11.67
C CYS A 295 -10.09 -18.82 11.32
N ASP A 296 -9.08 -18.99 10.45
CA ASP A 296 -8.67 -20.30 9.93
C ASP A 296 -9.76 -21.14 9.21
N LEU A 297 -10.86 -20.52 8.78
CA LEU A 297 -11.98 -21.21 8.12
C LEU A 297 -11.82 -21.39 6.60
N LEU A 298 -10.78 -20.80 6.02
CA LEU A 298 -10.46 -20.95 4.60
C LEU A 298 -9.90 -22.34 4.30
N HIS A 299 -10.00 -22.76 3.03
CA HIS A 299 -9.36 -23.99 2.55
C HIS A 299 -7.84 -23.96 2.85
N GLN A 300 -7.25 -25.11 3.19
CA GLN A 300 -5.85 -25.22 3.64
C GLN A 300 -4.85 -24.56 2.68
N GLN A 301 -5.03 -24.70 1.37
CA GLN A 301 -4.17 -24.04 0.38
C GLN A 301 -4.31 -22.51 0.42
N THR A 302 -5.54 -22.00 0.54
CA THR A 302 -5.82 -20.57 0.65
C THR A 302 -5.28 -19.99 1.95
N LYS A 303 -5.40 -20.71 3.06
CA LYS A 303 -4.79 -20.35 4.36
C LYS A 303 -3.27 -20.24 4.24
N ARG A 304 -2.60 -21.26 3.70
CA ARG A 304 -1.14 -21.23 3.47
C ARG A 304 -0.71 -20.09 2.55
N SER A 305 -1.50 -19.81 1.51
CA SER A 305 -1.28 -18.66 0.62
C SER A 305 -1.42 -17.33 1.36
N MET A 306 -2.45 -17.16 2.21
CA MET A 306 -2.65 -15.95 3.02
C MET A 306 -1.50 -15.74 3.99
N SER A 307 -1.12 -16.79 4.72
CA SER A 307 -0.03 -16.71 5.71
C SER A 307 1.31 -16.33 5.09
N ARG A 308 1.61 -16.88 3.89
CA ARG A 308 2.80 -16.48 3.10
C ARG A 308 2.72 -15.02 2.65
N ALA A 309 1.57 -14.56 2.16
CA ALA A 309 1.37 -13.17 1.76
C ALA A 309 1.52 -12.21 2.95
N ALA A 310 0.94 -12.54 4.10
CA ALA A 310 1.05 -11.75 5.33
C ALA A 310 2.50 -11.65 5.83
N HIS A 311 3.27 -12.74 5.74
CA HIS A 311 4.69 -12.74 6.10
C HIS A 311 5.54 -11.94 5.10
N ALA A 312 5.31 -12.12 3.80
CA ALA A 312 5.99 -11.34 2.76
C ALA A 312 5.67 -9.84 2.89
N TYR A 313 4.42 -9.49 3.19
CA TYR A 313 4.00 -8.11 3.43
C TYR A 313 4.72 -7.49 4.62
N LEU A 314 4.72 -8.14 5.78
CA LEU A 314 5.43 -7.64 6.96
C LEU A 314 6.92 -7.43 6.69
N LYS A 315 7.59 -8.43 6.12
CA LYS A 315 9.01 -8.31 5.75
C LYS A 315 9.25 -7.16 4.79
N HIS A 316 8.38 -6.99 3.81
CA HIS A 316 8.46 -5.88 2.86
C HIS A 316 8.30 -4.51 3.53
N MET A 317 7.37 -4.37 4.49
CA MET A 317 7.20 -3.13 5.25
C MET A 317 8.40 -2.85 6.15
N GLU A 318 9.01 -3.87 6.75
CA GLU A 318 10.28 -3.76 7.48
C GLU A 318 11.41 -3.27 6.56
N GLU A 319 11.52 -3.85 5.36
CA GLU A 319 12.51 -3.43 4.35
C GLU A 319 12.30 -1.97 3.90
N LEU A 320 11.06 -1.55 3.63
CA LEU A 320 10.73 -0.15 3.30
C LEU A 320 11.07 0.79 4.47
N THR A 321 10.78 0.37 5.70
CA THR A 321 11.11 1.13 6.91
C THR A 321 12.62 1.31 7.07
N LEU A 322 13.42 0.27 6.79
CA LEU A 322 14.88 0.37 6.78
C LEU A 322 15.38 1.32 5.70
N LYS A 323 14.77 1.28 4.50
CA LYS A 323 15.13 2.17 3.40
C LYS A 323 14.84 3.65 3.68
N LEU A 324 13.90 3.98 4.58
CA LEU A 324 13.66 5.37 5.00
C LEU A 324 14.90 6.03 5.61
N LYS A 325 15.83 5.24 6.16
CA LYS A 325 17.08 5.73 6.74
C LYS A 325 18.03 6.29 5.69
N VAL A 326 17.87 5.91 4.42
CA VAL A 326 18.67 6.41 3.32
C VAL A 326 18.26 7.85 3.01
N VAL A 327 19.24 8.69 2.65
CA VAL A 327 18.99 10.07 2.22
C VAL A 327 18.30 10.04 0.86
N SER A 328 17.11 10.62 0.82
CA SER A 328 16.24 10.66 -0.35
C SER A 328 16.08 12.10 -0.80
N PRO A 329 16.69 12.51 -1.93
CA PRO A 329 16.54 13.87 -2.43
C PRO A 329 15.15 14.10 -3.03
N ALA A 330 14.77 15.37 -3.15
CA ALA A 330 13.72 15.76 -4.08
C ALA A 330 14.31 15.68 -5.50
N ARG A 331 13.64 14.95 -6.39
CA ARG A 331 14.13 14.62 -7.73
C ARG A 331 13.13 15.06 -8.79
N ILE A 332 13.66 15.56 -9.89
CA ILE A 332 12.92 15.83 -11.13
C ILE A 332 13.41 14.84 -12.18
N GLU A 333 12.50 14.07 -12.77
CA GLU A 333 12.78 13.15 -13.87
C GLU A 333 12.06 13.60 -15.13
N MET A 334 12.77 13.56 -16.24
CA MET A 334 12.29 13.97 -17.55
C MET A 334 12.61 12.91 -18.59
N VAL A 335 11.67 12.73 -19.52
CA VAL A 335 11.95 11.99 -20.75
C VAL A 335 11.71 12.88 -21.94
N SER A 336 12.76 13.08 -22.72
CA SER A 336 12.70 13.80 -23.99
C SER A 336 12.91 12.86 -25.15
N LEU A 337 12.20 13.11 -26.24
CA LEU A 337 12.35 12.36 -27.48
C LEU A 337 12.98 13.27 -28.53
N LEU A 338 14.21 12.93 -28.92
CA LEU A 338 14.96 13.68 -29.93
C LEU A 338 14.90 12.94 -31.27
N GLU A 339 14.56 13.66 -32.33
CA GLU A 339 14.59 13.12 -33.69
C GLU A 339 15.97 13.34 -34.33
N ALA A 340 16.30 12.59 -35.40
CA ALA A 340 17.63 12.58 -36.03
C ALA A 340 18.33 13.96 -36.20
N PRO A 341 17.65 15.04 -36.67
CA PRO A 341 18.30 16.35 -36.85
C PRO A 341 18.70 17.04 -35.54
N GLN A 342 18.16 16.58 -34.41
CA GLN A 342 18.35 17.15 -33.08
C GLN A 342 19.35 16.33 -32.24
N LEU A 343 19.81 15.19 -32.74
CA LEU A 343 20.66 14.28 -31.97
C LEU A 343 22.07 14.87 -31.81
N PRO A 344 22.51 15.16 -30.57
CA PRO A 344 23.88 15.57 -30.34
C PRO A 344 24.81 14.35 -30.38
N CYS A 345 26.09 14.59 -30.68
CA CYS A 345 27.12 13.55 -30.64
C CYS A 345 27.30 13.00 -29.22
N GLU A 346 27.19 13.88 -28.22
CA GLU A 346 27.28 13.56 -26.80
C GLU A 346 26.03 14.03 -26.06
N ILE A 347 25.54 13.20 -25.14
CA ILE A 347 24.40 13.51 -24.28
C ILE A 347 24.87 13.54 -22.83
N SER A 348 24.40 14.53 -22.10
CA SER A 348 24.49 14.60 -20.63
C SER A 348 23.13 14.93 -20.06
N ALA A 349 22.86 14.49 -18.83
CA ALA A 349 21.62 14.83 -18.14
C ALA A 349 21.46 16.35 -17.98
N GLU A 350 22.51 17.06 -17.54
CA GLU A 350 22.53 18.52 -17.40
C GLU A 350 22.08 19.25 -18.67
N ALA A 351 22.55 18.81 -19.85
CA ALA A 351 22.14 19.40 -21.13
C ALA A 351 20.64 19.22 -21.48
N MET A 352 19.90 18.41 -20.72
CA MET A 352 18.45 18.27 -20.86
C MET A 352 17.68 19.34 -20.07
N PHE A 353 18.32 19.96 -19.08
CA PHE A 353 17.74 20.95 -18.18
C PHE A 353 18.19 22.38 -18.54
N ASP A 354 17.29 23.34 -18.42
CA ASP A 354 17.60 24.76 -18.44
C ASP A 354 17.74 25.23 -16.99
N ASP A 355 18.98 25.25 -16.50
CA ASP A 355 19.34 25.54 -15.11
C ASP A 355 18.87 26.92 -14.65
N ASP A 356 18.92 27.93 -15.53
CA ASP A 356 18.44 29.27 -15.22
C ASP A 356 16.92 29.27 -15.01
N LYS A 357 16.18 28.52 -15.84
CA LYS A 357 14.73 28.37 -15.68
C LYS A 357 14.35 27.51 -14.48
N LEU A 358 15.11 26.47 -14.18
CA LEU A 358 14.92 25.64 -12.99
C LEU A 358 15.14 26.49 -11.73
N THR A 359 16.24 27.24 -11.71
CA THR A 359 16.58 28.18 -10.65
C THR A 359 15.47 29.22 -10.49
N LEU A 360 15.04 29.85 -11.58
CA LEU A 360 13.96 30.83 -11.52
C LEU A 360 12.63 30.22 -11.04
N LEU A 361 12.33 28.97 -11.39
CA LEU A 361 11.11 28.29 -10.96
C LEU A 361 11.09 28.07 -9.45
N ILE A 362 12.18 27.52 -8.89
CA ILE A 362 12.33 27.31 -7.43
C ILE A 362 12.37 28.67 -6.71
N ALA A 363 12.97 29.69 -7.32
CA ALA A 363 13.08 31.01 -6.73
C ALA A 363 11.86 31.90 -6.90
N SER A 364 10.87 31.53 -7.72
CA SER A 364 9.63 32.31 -7.91
C SER A 364 8.46 31.74 -7.11
N ARG A 365 8.56 30.50 -6.63
CA ARG A 365 7.48 29.78 -5.97
C ARG A 365 7.97 28.97 -4.78
N PRO A 366 7.12 28.72 -3.76
CA PRO A 366 7.50 27.90 -2.62
C PRO A 366 7.44 26.40 -2.97
N MET A 367 8.36 25.94 -3.84
CA MET A 367 8.35 24.61 -4.45
C MET A 367 8.74 23.48 -3.47
N LEU A 368 9.57 23.81 -2.48
CA LEU A 368 10.19 22.84 -1.58
C LEU A 368 9.64 23.01 -0.16
N ILE A 369 9.43 21.89 0.52
CA ILE A 369 9.21 21.82 1.97
C ILE A 369 10.49 21.27 2.60
N PRO A 370 11.35 22.12 3.18
CA PRO A 370 12.61 21.68 3.75
C PRO A 370 12.44 21.18 5.20
N PHE A 371 13.20 20.15 5.56
CA PHE A 371 13.30 19.61 6.92
C PHE A 371 14.78 19.42 7.27
N LEU A 372 15.27 20.12 8.29
CA LEU A 372 16.65 19.94 8.74
C LEU A 372 16.82 18.55 9.38
N GLU A 373 17.84 17.79 9.00
CA GLU A 373 18.07 16.47 9.59
C GLU A 373 18.73 16.53 10.96
N ASN A 374 19.44 17.60 11.30
CA ASN A 374 20.16 17.69 12.57
C ASN A 374 19.67 18.92 13.34
N VAL A 375 18.70 18.71 14.23
CA VAL A 375 18.28 19.69 15.24
C VAL A 375 18.55 19.14 16.64
N PRO A 376 18.64 19.98 17.69
CA PRO A 376 18.88 19.50 19.06
C PRO A 376 17.89 18.43 19.54
N GLU A 377 16.64 18.50 19.08
CA GLU A 377 15.55 17.59 19.43
C GLU A 377 15.60 16.23 18.69
N GLY A 378 16.39 16.11 17.61
CA GLY A 378 16.50 14.91 16.81
C GLY A 378 16.56 15.16 15.29
N SER A 379 16.01 14.21 14.52
CA SER A 379 16.01 14.28 13.05
C SER A 379 14.65 13.97 12.45
N PHE A 380 14.36 14.61 11.30
CA PHE A 380 13.17 14.32 10.50
C PHE A 380 13.12 12.85 10.06
N THR A 381 14.25 12.30 9.60
CA THR A 381 14.32 10.88 9.22
C THR A 381 14.00 9.96 10.39
N ALA A 382 14.56 10.23 11.57
CA ALA A 382 14.29 9.41 12.74
C ALA A 382 12.81 9.48 13.15
N ALA A 383 12.16 10.64 12.99
CA ALA A 383 10.73 10.78 13.22
C ALA A 383 9.91 9.89 12.26
N MET A 384 10.20 9.95 10.95
CA MET A 384 9.51 9.12 9.95
C MET A 384 9.73 7.63 10.18
N VAL A 385 10.96 7.23 10.50
CA VAL A 385 11.29 5.84 10.85
C VAL A 385 10.52 5.39 12.09
N LYS A 386 10.43 6.21 13.15
CA LYS A 386 9.66 5.88 14.36
C LYS A 386 8.17 5.65 14.05
N VAL A 387 7.58 6.46 13.16
CA VAL A 387 6.18 6.28 12.73
C VAL A 387 6.01 4.96 11.97
N ALA A 388 6.86 4.69 10.97
CA ALA A 388 6.81 3.46 10.20
C ALA A 388 7.02 2.22 11.08
N GLU A 389 8.05 2.24 11.94
CA GLU A 389 8.34 1.14 12.88
C GLU A 389 7.18 0.88 13.84
N HIS A 390 6.49 1.92 14.33
CA HIS A 390 5.33 1.74 15.18
C HIS A 390 4.20 1.00 14.46
N LEU A 391 3.89 1.39 13.22
CA LEU A 391 2.84 0.73 12.43
C LEU A 391 3.20 -0.71 12.11
N VAL A 392 4.45 -0.98 11.70
CA VAL A 392 4.94 -2.35 11.44
C VAL A 392 4.91 -3.22 12.70
N ARG A 393 5.40 -2.70 13.83
CA ARG A 393 5.37 -3.42 15.12
C ARG A 393 3.94 -3.68 15.57
N THR A 394 3.04 -2.72 15.39
CA THR A 394 1.62 -2.88 15.67
C THR A 394 1.06 -4.03 14.83
N LEU A 395 1.33 -4.04 13.53
CA LEU A 395 0.86 -5.07 12.62
C LEU A 395 1.38 -6.47 12.98
N ALA A 396 2.68 -6.59 13.28
CA ALA A 396 3.30 -7.83 13.72
C ALA A 396 2.71 -8.33 15.05
N LYS A 397 2.47 -7.41 16.01
CA LYS A 397 1.84 -7.72 17.30
C LYS A 397 0.42 -8.24 17.12
N GLN A 398 -0.43 -7.55 16.37
CA GLN A 398 -1.82 -7.98 16.16
C GLN A 398 -1.88 -9.35 15.46
N ARG A 399 -0.99 -9.57 14.47
CA ARG A 399 -0.86 -10.88 13.83
C ARG A 399 -0.49 -11.97 14.82
N ALA A 400 0.48 -11.74 15.70
CA ALA A 400 0.93 -12.73 16.67
C ALA A 400 -0.17 -13.08 17.68
N LEU A 401 -0.96 -12.08 18.11
CA LEU A 401 -2.05 -12.25 19.08
C LEU A 401 -3.26 -12.98 18.48
N ALA A 402 -3.70 -12.60 17.28
CA ALA A 402 -5.03 -12.96 16.76
C ALA A 402 -5.06 -13.79 15.47
N ARG A 403 -3.91 -14.21 14.92
CA ARG A 403 -3.89 -15.07 13.71
C ARG A 403 -4.78 -16.30 13.88
N GLY A 404 -5.69 -16.52 12.93
CA GLY A 404 -6.62 -17.65 12.97
C GLY A 404 -7.66 -17.61 14.09
N ARG A 405 -7.73 -16.53 14.89
CA ARG A 405 -8.68 -16.36 16.00
C ARG A 405 -9.82 -15.41 15.65
N GLY A 406 -9.51 -14.32 14.94
CA GLY A 406 -10.50 -13.35 14.46
C GLY A 406 -11.16 -12.55 15.56
N GLN A 407 -10.38 -11.68 16.21
CA GLN A 407 -10.85 -10.75 17.24
C GLN A 407 -11.02 -9.35 16.64
N PHE A 408 -12.06 -8.63 17.08
CA PHE A 408 -12.44 -7.33 16.55
C PHE A 408 -11.33 -6.29 16.62
N THR A 409 -10.80 -6.02 17.82
CA THR A 409 -9.83 -4.96 18.05
C THR A 409 -8.55 -5.22 17.27
N GLU A 410 -8.03 -6.44 17.34
CA GLU A 410 -6.79 -6.87 16.69
C GLU A 410 -6.94 -6.83 15.17
N ALA A 411 -8.07 -7.26 14.62
CA ALA A 411 -8.35 -7.24 13.18
C ALA A 411 -8.43 -5.81 12.63
N TRP A 412 -9.20 -4.92 13.25
CA TRP A 412 -9.33 -3.55 12.79
C TRP A 412 -8.07 -2.71 13.03
N THR A 413 -7.35 -2.97 14.12
CA THR A 413 -6.05 -2.31 14.36
C THR A 413 -5.02 -2.74 13.32
N ALA A 414 -4.98 -4.03 12.96
CA ALA A 414 -4.14 -4.51 11.86
C ALA A 414 -4.53 -3.84 10.53
N PHE A 415 -5.83 -3.73 10.25
CA PHE A 415 -6.34 -3.16 9.00
C PHE A 415 -6.00 -1.67 8.87
N GLN A 416 -6.18 -0.92 9.96
CA GLN A 416 -5.77 0.48 10.04
C GLN A 416 -4.25 0.63 9.87
N ALA A 417 -3.44 -0.23 10.49
CA ALA A 417 -1.98 -0.17 10.36
C ALA A 417 -1.52 -0.49 8.93
N GLU A 418 -2.14 -1.46 8.24
CA GLU A 418 -1.87 -1.74 6.83
C GLU A 418 -2.15 -0.52 5.96
N MET A 419 -3.32 0.11 6.11
CA MET A 419 -3.64 1.32 5.34
C MET A 419 -2.76 2.52 5.72
N GLY A 420 -2.39 2.68 6.98
CA GLY A 420 -1.47 3.72 7.42
C GLY A 420 -0.09 3.56 6.77
N LEU A 421 0.43 2.34 6.70
CA LEU A 421 1.67 2.03 5.96
C LEU A 421 1.50 2.28 4.47
N GLU A 422 0.35 1.93 3.91
CA GLU A 422 0.08 2.16 2.49
C GLU A 422 0.09 3.66 2.15
N VAL A 423 -0.58 4.49 2.95
CA VAL A 423 -0.57 5.94 2.77
C VAL A 423 0.81 6.54 3.05
N LEU A 424 1.56 6.02 4.01
CA LEU A 424 2.93 6.48 4.29
C LEU A 424 3.88 6.28 3.11
N PHE A 425 3.88 5.11 2.49
CA PHE A 425 4.84 4.76 1.44
C PHE A 425 4.35 5.07 0.02
N TRP A 426 3.04 5.09 -0.24
CA TRP A 426 2.49 5.32 -1.58
C TRP A 426 1.56 6.54 -1.69
N GLY A 427 1.22 7.19 -0.57
CA GLY A 427 0.30 8.33 -0.54
C GLY A 427 -1.18 7.97 -0.64
N HIS A 428 -1.52 6.69 -0.83
CA HIS A 428 -2.87 6.19 -0.97
C HIS A 428 -2.97 4.73 -0.56
N THR A 429 -4.17 4.28 -0.21
CA THR A 429 -4.46 2.85 -0.02
C THR A 429 -4.36 2.11 -1.36
N LEU A 430 -3.72 0.95 -1.36
CA LEU A 430 -3.47 0.17 -2.59
C LEU A 430 -4.75 -0.50 -3.13
N ASN A 431 -5.75 -0.73 -2.28
CA ASN A 431 -7.08 -1.17 -2.70
C ASN A 431 -8.07 0.01 -2.70
N PRO A 432 -8.51 0.50 -3.88
CA PRO A 432 -9.39 1.68 -3.96
C PRO A 432 -10.75 1.51 -3.27
N ARG A 433 -11.20 0.26 -3.08
CA ARG A 433 -12.48 -0.03 -2.41
C ARG A 433 -12.48 0.35 -0.93
N ASP A 434 -11.31 0.44 -0.32
CA ASP A 434 -11.16 0.72 1.09
C ASP A 434 -11.09 2.22 1.40
N TYR A 435 -11.16 3.11 0.39
CA TYR A 435 -11.02 4.56 0.57
C TYR A 435 -11.97 5.12 1.64
N ARG A 436 -13.25 4.71 1.65
CA ARG A 436 -14.22 5.18 2.67
C ARG A 436 -13.80 4.77 4.09
N LEU A 437 -13.24 3.57 4.24
CA LEU A 437 -12.71 3.10 5.52
C LEU A 437 -11.42 3.81 5.89
N ALA A 438 -10.58 4.13 4.90
CA ALA A 438 -9.37 4.93 5.10
C ALA A 438 -9.70 6.34 5.64
N VAL A 439 -10.79 6.96 5.15
CA VAL A 439 -11.32 8.23 5.70
C VAL A 439 -11.79 8.04 7.14
N ALA A 440 -12.64 7.04 7.39
CA ALA A 440 -13.21 6.80 8.71
C ALA A 440 -12.12 6.46 9.76
N LEU A 441 -11.14 5.63 9.40
CA LEU A 441 -9.99 5.27 10.22
C LEU A 441 -8.93 6.38 10.31
N GLY A 442 -9.17 7.49 9.63
CA GLY A 442 -8.41 8.72 9.74
C GLY A 442 -7.13 8.78 8.93
N VAL A 443 -6.78 7.76 8.14
CA VAL A 443 -5.50 7.68 7.44
C VAL A 443 -5.46 8.45 6.11
N ALA A 444 -6.61 8.71 5.48
CA ALA A 444 -6.67 9.33 4.15
C ALA A 444 -6.18 10.80 4.15
N THR A 445 -5.35 11.17 3.17
CA THR A 445 -4.78 12.53 3.05
C THR A 445 -5.67 13.51 2.27
N GLU A 446 -6.67 13.02 1.55
CA GLU A 446 -7.42 13.81 0.57
C GLU A 446 -8.84 14.20 1.01
N ASN A 447 -9.31 13.70 2.16
CA ASN A 447 -10.68 13.90 2.62
C ASN A 447 -10.72 14.70 3.93
N GLU A 448 -11.50 15.78 3.96
CA GLU A 448 -11.65 16.66 5.13
C GLU A 448 -12.17 15.97 6.41
N ASN A 449 -12.88 14.85 6.26
CA ASN A 449 -13.37 14.07 7.38
C ASN A 449 -12.31 13.10 7.94
N SER A 450 -11.15 13.00 7.28
CA SER A 450 -10.05 12.16 7.73
C SER A 450 -9.14 12.92 8.70
N ARG A 451 -8.70 12.26 9.77
CA ARG A 451 -7.77 12.87 10.72
C ARG A 451 -6.45 13.29 10.07
N THR A 452 -5.88 12.50 9.17
CA THR A 452 -4.65 12.87 8.45
C THR A 452 -4.81 14.20 7.72
N TRP A 453 -5.97 14.44 7.11
CA TRP A 453 -6.25 15.70 6.41
C TRP A 453 -6.33 16.88 7.38
N GLN A 454 -7.03 16.71 8.50
CA GLN A 454 -7.24 17.76 9.51
C GLN A 454 -5.92 18.15 10.20
N ARG A 455 -5.09 17.15 10.48
CA ARG A 455 -3.82 17.32 11.18
C ARG A 455 -2.67 17.74 10.27
N GLY A 456 -2.78 17.56 8.95
CA GLY A 456 -1.69 17.84 8.00
C GLY A 456 -0.63 16.72 7.89
N PHE A 457 -0.65 15.75 8.78
CA PHE A 457 0.23 14.57 8.84
C PHE A 457 -0.57 13.34 9.29
N LEU A 458 -0.01 12.13 9.13
CA LEU A 458 -0.67 10.86 9.45
C LEU A 458 -1.41 10.89 10.79
N GLY A 459 -2.73 10.69 10.73
CA GLY A 459 -3.61 10.57 11.88
C GLY A 459 -4.32 9.22 11.90
N LEU A 460 -4.57 8.71 13.09
CA LEU A 460 -5.35 7.50 13.33
C LEU A 460 -6.60 7.86 14.11
N ALA A 461 -7.76 7.48 13.58
CA ALA A 461 -9.01 7.54 14.31
C ALA A 461 -9.18 6.28 15.19
N PRO A 462 -10.05 6.31 16.21
CA PRO A 462 -10.45 5.10 16.91
C PRO A 462 -10.95 4.03 15.92
N VAL A 463 -10.54 2.77 16.06
CA VAL A 463 -10.89 1.71 15.09
C VAL A 463 -12.40 1.47 14.93
N ASN A 464 -13.19 1.80 15.95
CA ASN A 464 -14.64 1.76 15.95
C ASN A 464 -15.30 2.91 15.18
N SER A 465 -14.55 3.88 14.64
CA SER A 465 -15.11 4.93 13.78
C SER A 465 -15.57 4.42 12.42
N ALA A 466 -15.05 3.27 11.98
CA ALA A 466 -15.27 2.71 10.65
C ALA A 466 -16.34 1.62 10.58
N VAL A 467 -16.90 1.25 11.73
CA VAL A 467 -17.82 0.12 11.86
C VAL A 467 -18.82 0.38 12.99
N VAL A 468 -20.07 0.02 12.72
CA VAL A 468 -21.12 -0.07 13.74
C VAL A 468 -21.21 -1.56 14.06
N GLU A 469 -21.10 -1.95 15.33
CA GLU A 469 -21.13 -3.36 15.80
C GLU A 469 -19.81 -4.15 15.63
N SER A 470 -19.81 -5.41 16.09
CA SER A 470 -18.65 -6.32 16.11
C SER A 470 -18.35 -6.95 14.73
N GLU A 471 -18.56 -6.22 13.64
CA GLU A 471 -18.29 -6.73 12.29
C GLU A 471 -16.79 -6.72 11.98
N PRO A 472 -16.26 -7.71 11.23
CA PRO A 472 -14.89 -7.67 10.76
C PRO A 472 -14.72 -6.64 9.62
N PRO A 473 -13.46 -6.26 9.30
CA PRO A 473 -13.16 -5.55 8.07
C PRO A 473 -13.67 -6.31 6.81
N PRO A 474 -13.82 -5.64 5.65
CA PRO A 474 -14.54 -6.17 4.49
C PRO A 474 -14.05 -7.54 3.99
N LEU A 475 -14.85 -8.57 4.21
CA LEU A 475 -14.52 -9.95 3.82
C LEU A 475 -14.30 -10.14 2.31
N ASN A 476 -14.89 -9.26 1.50
CA ASN A 476 -14.73 -9.26 0.04
C ASN A 476 -13.27 -9.04 -0.40
N ASN A 477 -12.39 -8.57 0.48
CA ASN A 477 -10.95 -8.48 0.22
C ASN A 477 -10.28 -9.85 0.16
N TRP A 478 -10.86 -10.89 0.76
CA TRP A 478 -10.23 -12.21 0.93
C TRP A 478 -11.10 -13.40 0.52
N CYS A 479 -12.42 -13.26 0.58
CA CYS A 479 -13.38 -14.32 0.33
C CYS A 479 -14.56 -13.81 -0.50
N GLN A 480 -14.83 -14.45 -1.65
CA GLN A 480 -15.98 -14.10 -2.49
C GLN A 480 -17.21 -14.97 -2.23
N LYS A 481 -17.05 -16.17 -1.65
CA LYS A 481 -18.14 -17.13 -1.46
C LYS A 481 -18.98 -16.78 -0.23
N ASP A 482 -20.27 -16.52 -0.42
CA ASP A 482 -21.15 -16.07 0.68
C ASP A 482 -21.27 -17.09 1.80
N VAL A 483 -21.34 -18.39 1.49
CA VAL A 483 -21.32 -19.45 2.51
C VAL A 483 -20.06 -19.38 3.39
N ALA A 484 -18.91 -19.07 2.81
CA ALA A 484 -17.67 -18.94 3.58
C ALA A 484 -17.63 -17.63 4.37
N LYS A 485 -18.14 -16.52 3.83
CA LYS A 485 -18.30 -15.26 4.57
C LYS A 485 -19.21 -15.43 5.78
N ALA A 486 -20.38 -16.06 5.62
CA ALA A 486 -21.31 -16.34 6.69
C ALA A 486 -20.68 -17.19 7.81
N ARG A 487 -19.85 -18.17 7.44
CA ARG A 487 -19.08 -18.96 8.42
C ARG A 487 -18.06 -18.11 9.18
N ILE A 488 -17.34 -17.24 8.48
CA ILE A 488 -16.35 -16.34 9.08
C ILE A 488 -17.04 -15.37 10.05
N LEU A 489 -18.11 -14.69 9.63
CA LEU A 489 -18.87 -13.76 10.48
C LEU A 489 -19.34 -14.41 11.78
N ARG A 490 -19.88 -15.63 11.69
CA ARG A 490 -20.31 -16.41 12.86
C ARG A 490 -19.17 -16.64 13.85
N LEU A 491 -18.00 -17.02 13.35
CA LEU A 491 -16.86 -17.35 14.21
C LEU A 491 -16.17 -16.11 14.76
N PHE A 492 -16.11 -15.03 13.97
CA PHE A 492 -15.55 -13.75 14.37
C PHE A 492 -16.33 -13.17 15.55
N GLY A 493 -17.67 -13.10 15.44
CA GLY A 493 -18.51 -12.65 16.56
C GLY A 493 -18.47 -13.56 17.80
N PHE A 494 -18.13 -14.85 17.62
CA PHE A 494 -17.89 -15.76 18.75
C PHE A 494 -16.55 -15.49 19.45
N ALA A 495 -15.50 -15.19 18.69
CA ALA A 495 -14.18 -14.92 19.24
C ALA A 495 -14.18 -13.69 20.19
N ASP A 496 -14.98 -12.67 19.88
CA ASP A 496 -15.14 -11.49 20.75
C ASP A 496 -15.86 -11.81 22.07
N LYS A 497 -16.61 -12.92 22.12
CA LYS A 497 -17.37 -13.36 23.30
C LYS A 497 -16.58 -14.32 24.18
N LEU A 498 -15.32 -14.65 23.85
CA LEU A 498 -14.47 -15.59 24.61
C LEU A 498 -14.26 -15.21 26.07
N SER A 499 -14.41 -13.93 26.42
CA SER A 499 -14.36 -13.41 27.80
C SER A 499 -15.71 -13.43 28.52
N GLY A 500 -16.79 -13.86 27.86
CA GLY A 500 -18.14 -13.90 28.39
C GLY A 500 -18.41 -15.05 29.37
N SER A 501 -19.61 -15.06 29.96
CA SER A 501 -20.05 -16.12 30.85
C SER A 501 -20.17 -17.48 30.13
N HIS A 502 -20.02 -18.58 30.86
CA HIS A 502 -20.20 -19.92 30.31
C HIS A 502 -21.56 -20.11 29.61
N THR A 503 -22.61 -19.47 30.12
CA THR A 503 -23.94 -19.48 29.53
C THR A 503 -23.95 -18.79 28.16
N THR A 504 -23.38 -17.59 28.08
CA THR A 504 -23.30 -16.81 26.82
C THR A 504 -22.51 -17.59 25.77
N LEU A 505 -21.33 -18.08 26.14
CA LEU A 505 -20.49 -18.90 25.27
C LEU A 505 -21.21 -20.18 24.82
N GLY A 506 -21.92 -20.84 25.72
CA GLY A 506 -22.67 -22.05 25.42
C GLY A 506 -23.78 -21.81 24.41
N LEU A 507 -24.55 -20.72 24.57
CA LEU A 507 -25.62 -20.36 23.64
C LEU A 507 -25.08 -20.06 22.24
N GLU A 508 -24.01 -19.29 22.13
CA GLU A 508 -23.37 -18.98 20.84
C GLU A 508 -22.80 -20.22 20.17
N LEU A 509 -22.15 -21.09 20.95
CA LEU A 509 -21.59 -22.35 20.45
C LEU A 509 -22.71 -23.27 19.92
N LEU A 510 -23.87 -23.29 20.57
CA LEU A 510 -25.07 -24.00 20.08
C LEU A 510 -25.61 -23.38 18.79
N GLN A 511 -25.66 -22.05 18.68
CA GLN A 511 -26.05 -21.41 17.42
C GLN A 511 -25.12 -21.80 16.27
N ILE A 512 -23.81 -21.86 16.52
CA ILE A 512 -22.84 -22.29 15.52
C ILE A 512 -23.11 -23.73 15.08
N VAL A 513 -23.29 -24.68 16.01
CA VAL A 513 -23.52 -26.09 15.66
C VAL A 513 -24.84 -26.28 14.91
N ILE A 514 -25.90 -25.62 15.33
CA ILE A 514 -27.21 -25.71 14.67
C ILE A 514 -27.13 -25.17 13.25
N ARG A 515 -26.50 -24.01 13.05
CA ARG A 515 -26.33 -23.45 11.70
C ARG A 515 -25.43 -24.31 10.80
N ASP A 516 -24.43 -24.97 11.36
CA ASP A 516 -23.62 -25.96 10.61
C ASP A 516 -24.44 -27.19 10.21
N LEU A 517 -25.33 -27.66 11.08
CA LEU A 517 -26.18 -28.82 10.84
C LEU A 517 -27.30 -28.52 9.82
N TYR A 518 -27.91 -27.34 9.87
CA TYR A 518 -29.01 -26.94 8.98
C TYR A 518 -28.61 -26.19 7.72
N ARG A 519 -27.30 -25.97 7.47
CA ARG A 519 -26.77 -25.29 6.26
C ARG A 519 -27.52 -24.01 5.88
N ASP A 520 -27.60 -23.05 6.79
CA ASP A 520 -28.22 -21.73 6.59
C ASP A 520 -29.72 -21.73 6.21
N ASN A 521 -30.47 -22.83 6.38
CA ASN A 521 -31.94 -22.86 6.22
C ASN A 521 -32.73 -22.01 7.26
N GLY A 522 -32.07 -21.05 7.92
CA GLY A 522 -32.71 -20.16 8.89
C GLY A 522 -33.11 -20.82 10.21
N ALA A 523 -32.65 -22.05 10.51
CA ALA A 523 -32.96 -22.73 11.76
C ALA A 523 -32.50 -21.89 12.97
N GLN A 524 -33.46 -21.41 13.76
CA GLN A 524 -33.21 -20.64 14.97
C GLN A 524 -33.34 -21.53 16.21
N LEU A 525 -32.59 -21.21 17.26
CA LEU A 525 -32.72 -21.86 18.57
C LEU A 525 -34.18 -21.87 19.05
N THR A 526 -34.92 -20.79 18.77
CA THR A 526 -36.33 -20.62 19.14
C THR A 526 -37.23 -21.70 18.56
N TRP A 527 -36.99 -22.13 17.31
CA TRP A 527 -37.77 -23.20 16.67
C TRP A 527 -37.57 -24.54 17.36
N LEU A 528 -36.36 -24.78 17.85
CA LEU A 528 -35.98 -26.02 18.52
C LEU A 528 -36.36 -26.03 20.02
N SER A 529 -36.74 -24.88 20.57
CA SER A 529 -37.32 -24.74 21.91
C SER A 529 -38.84 -24.76 21.95
N ALA A 530 -39.51 -24.80 20.78
CA ALA A 530 -40.98 -24.79 20.68
C ALA A 530 -41.62 -26.01 21.37
N GLU A 531 -42.92 -25.95 21.64
CA GLU A 531 -43.63 -27.08 22.26
C GLU A 531 -43.83 -28.26 21.31
N SER A 532 -43.99 -27.95 20.02
CA SER A 532 -44.13 -28.93 18.94
C SER A 532 -42.86 -28.96 18.10
N PRO A 533 -42.46 -30.13 17.57
CA PRO A 533 -41.24 -30.24 16.78
C PRO A 533 -41.33 -29.42 15.49
N PRO A 534 -40.22 -28.86 14.99
CA PRO A 534 -40.16 -28.31 13.64
C PRO A 534 -40.56 -29.39 12.62
N ALA A 535 -41.08 -28.98 11.46
CA ALA A 535 -41.48 -29.90 10.39
C ALA A 535 -40.38 -30.95 10.14
N GLY A 536 -40.70 -32.22 10.42
CA GLY A 536 -39.74 -33.33 10.43
C GLY A 536 -40.18 -34.48 11.34
N ARG A 537 -39.46 -35.61 11.29
CA ARG A 537 -39.75 -36.80 12.10
C ARG A 537 -38.87 -36.82 13.36
N CYS A 538 -39.48 -36.74 14.54
CA CYS A 538 -38.77 -36.99 15.79
C CYS A 538 -38.45 -38.49 15.94
N THR A 539 -37.17 -38.82 16.07
CA THR A 539 -36.70 -40.19 16.24
C THR A 539 -36.00 -40.36 17.59
N GLY A 540 -36.77 -40.68 18.64
CA GLY A 540 -36.24 -41.06 19.95
C GLY A 540 -35.96 -39.90 20.92
N VAL A 541 -35.26 -40.21 22.01
CA VAL A 541 -34.91 -39.31 23.12
C VAL A 541 -33.41 -39.40 23.39
N ILE A 542 -32.76 -38.26 23.65
CA ILE A 542 -31.36 -38.19 24.06
C ILE A 542 -31.23 -37.51 25.43
N GLY A 543 -30.48 -38.14 26.34
CA GLY A 543 -30.19 -37.54 27.65
C GLY A 543 -29.20 -36.38 27.51
N LEU A 544 -29.36 -35.35 28.37
CA LEU A 544 -28.51 -34.15 28.36
C LEU A 544 -27.02 -34.49 28.40
N ASP A 545 -26.61 -35.40 29.29
CA ASP A 545 -25.20 -35.77 29.44
C ASP A 545 -24.64 -36.51 28.22
N HIS A 546 -25.47 -37.29 27.54
CA HIS A 546 -25.08 -37.93 26.29
C HIS A 546 -24.90 -36.89 25.18
N LEU A 547 -25.83 -35.94 25.04
CA LEU A 547 -25.72 -34.85 24.07
C LEU A 547 -24.49 -33.97 24.32
N VAL A 548 -24.23 -33.60 25.59
CA VAL A 548 -23.01 -32.88 25.98
C VAL A 548 -21.77 -33.67 25.55
N SER A 549 -21.72 -34.98 25.82
CA SER A 549 -20.60 -35.83 25.42
C SER A 549 -20.38 -35.87 23.91
N LEU A 550 -21.46 -35.92 23.11
CA LEU A 550 -21.38 -35.88 21.65
C LEU A 550 -20.84 -34.54 21.15
N LEU A 551 -21.35 -33.43 21.68
CA LEU A 551 -20.93 -32.08 21.29
C LEU A 551 -19.49 -31.76 21.72
N MET A 552 -18.95 -32.44 22.72
CA MET A 552 -17.53 -32.33 23.09
C MET A 552 -16.57 -32.94 22.06
N ASP A 553 -17.04 -33.88 21.23
CA ASP A 553 -16.22 -34.53 20.20
C ASP A 553 -16.17 -33.69 18.91
N ALA A 554 -15.21 -32.78 18.85
CA ALA A 554 -14.98 -31.93 17.68
C ALA A 554 -14.70 -32.70 16.38
N ARG A 555 -14.30 -33.99 16.44
CA ARG A 555 -14.05 -34.82 15.24
C ARG A 555 -15.33 -35.07 14.44
N LEU A 556 -16.48 -35.01 15.10
CA LEU A 556 -17.80 -35.12 14.46
C LEU A 556 -18.12 -33.90 13.58
N PHE A 557 -17.36 -32.81 13.75
CA PHE A 557 -17.55 -31.52 13.08
C PHE A 557 -16.27 -31.12 12.34
N GLY A 558 -15.81 -31.98 11.43
CA GLY A 558 -14.65 -31.72 10.57
C GLY A 558 -14.90 -30.64 9.52
N PHE A 559 -13.83 -30.13 8.89
CA PHE A 559 -13.92 -29.15 7.82
C PHE A 559 -14.94 -29.60 6.74
N PRO A 560 -15.87 -28.73 6.30
CA PRO A 560 -15.95 -27.29 6.53
C PRO A 560 -16.88 -26.88 7.69
N ALA A 561 -16.92 -27.58 8.82
CA ALA A 561 -17.71 -27.11 9.97
C ALA A 561 -16.99 -25.96 10.72
N THR A 562 -17.77 -24.97 11.14
CA THR A 562 -17.34 -23.81 11.94
C THR A 562 -17.27 -24.17 13.42
N TYR A 563 -18.13 -25.08 13.89
CA TYR A 563 -18.17 -25.55 15.28
C TYR A 563 -16.85 -26.17 15.75
N GLY A 564 -16.24 -27.02 14.92
CA GLY A 564 -14.95 -27.63 15.25
C GLY A 564 -13.87 -26.58 15.55
N THR A 565 -13.84 -25.50 14.77
CA THR A 565 -12.91 -24.39 14.99
C THR A 565 -13.24 -23.60 16.26
N ALA A 566 -14.52 -23.32 16.54
CA ALA A 566 -14.95 -22.67 17.79
C ALA A 566 -14.56 -23.48 19.04
N VAL A 567 -14.73 -24.81 19.00
CA VAL A 567 -14.28 -25.70 20.07
C VAL A 567 -12.76 -25.65 20.24
N SER A 568 -12.00 -25.62 19.15
CA SER A 568 -10.54 -25.47 19.22
C SER A 568 -10.11 -24.13 19.84
N MET A 569 -10.85 -23.04 19.61
CA MET A 569 -10.59 -21.74 20.26
C MET A 569 -10.81 -21.83 21.77
N LEU A 570 -11.93 -22.40 22.23
CA LEU A 570 -12.20 -22.59 23.66
C LEU A 570 -11.11 -23.44 24.34
N LYS A 571 -10.64 -24.49 23.67
CA LYS A 571 -9.54 -25.33 24.17
C LYS A 571 -8.22 -24.56 24.27
N ALA A 572 -7.92 -23.71 23.28
CA ALA A 572 -6.70 -22.88 23.30
C ALA A 572 -6.70 -21.89 24.47
N GLU A 573 -7.86 -21.33 24.82
CA GLU A 573 -8.06 -20.45 25.98
C GLU A 573 -8.24 -21.20 27.30
N LYS A 574 -8.08 -22.53 27.31
CA LYS A 574 -8.24 -23.41 28.49
C LYS A 574 -9.61 -23.28 29.18
N LEU A 575 -10.65 -22.94 28.41
CA LEU A 575 -12.00 -22.80 28.93
C LEU A 575 -12.69 -24.18 29.08
N PRO A 576 -13.50 -24.39 30.13
CA PRO A 576 -14.08 -25.70 30.44
C PRO A 576 -15.24 -26.06 29.50
N LEU A 577 -14.91 -26.61 28.33
CA LEU A 577 -15.88 -26.91 27.24
C LEU A 577 -17.12 -27.67 27.73
N LYS A 578 -16.97 -28.70 28.57
CA LYS A 578 -18.10 -29.48 29.11
C LYS A 578 -19.09 -28.59 29.86
N THR A 579 -18.57 -27.71 30.71
CA THR A 579 -19.36 -26.77 31.51
C THR A 579 -20.06 -25.75 30.62
N ILE A 580 -19.35 -25.23 29.61
CA ILE A 580 -19.89 -24.26 28.64
C ILE A 580 -21.04 -24.86 27.83
N VAL A 581 -20.82 -26.03 27.22
CA VAL A 581 -21.85 -26.72 26.42
C VAL A 581 -23.07 -27.03 27.28
N ARG A 582 -22.87 -27.54 28.50
CA ARG A 582 -23.98 -27.85 29.42
C ARG A 582 -24.75 -26.59 29.82
N ALA A 583 -24.06 -25.50 30.16
CA ALA A 583 -24.69 -24.23 30.50
C ALA A 583 -25.52 -23.67 29.34
N GLY A 584 -25.00 -23.73 28.11
CA GLY A 584 -25.74 -23.33 26.91
C GLY A 584 -27.00 -24.17 26.69
N LEU A 585 -26.90 -25.50 26.80
CA LEU A 585 -28.05 -26.40 26.60
C LEU A 585 -29.14 -26.13 27.64
N CYS A 586 -28.77 -26.00 28.92
CA CYS A 586 -29.73 -25.66 29.98
C CYS A 586 -30.39 -24.29 29.76
N ALA A 587 -29.62 -23.27 29.38
CA ALA A 587 -30.14 -21.93 29.18
C ALA A 587 -30.97 -21.76 27.90
N SER A 588 -30.70 -22.56 26.86
CA SER A 588 -31.41 -22.48 25.59
C SER A 588 -32.83 -23.03 25.64
N GLY A 589 -33.15 -23.88 26.62
CA GLY A 589 -34.47 -24.51 26.72
C GLY A 589 -34.81 -25.42 25.52
N LEU A 590 -33.80 -25.91 24.81
CA LEU A 590 -33.97 -26.77 23.64
C LEU A 590 -34.73 -28.05 24.00
N ARG A 591 -35.86 -28.28 23.31
CA ARG A 591 -36.65 -29.51 23.42
C ARG A 591 -36.33 -30.48 22.29
N PHE A 592 -35.91 -29.96 21.14
CA PHE A 592 -35.55 -30.71 19.95
C PHE A 592 -34.10 -30.43 19.57
N PHE A 593 -33.39 -31.47 19.12
CA PHE A 593 -32.04 -31.33 18.58
C PHE A 593 -31.93 -32.17 17.31
N PRO A 594 -31.23 -31.71 16.26
CA PRO A 594 -31.07 -32.49 15.04
C PRO A 594 -30.41 -33.82 15.34
N ALA A 595 -31.00 -34.91 14.86
CA ALA A 595 -30.33 -36.20 14.91
C ALA A 595 -29.11 -36.17 13.98
N PHE A 596 -27.91 -36.36 14.51
CA PHE A 596 -26.69 -36.51 13.73
C PHE A 596 -25.98 -37.81 14.11
N ARG A 597 -25.49 -38.55 13.11
CA ARG A 597 -24.73 -39.78 13.34
C ARG A 597 -23.24 -39.51 13.14
N PRO A 598 -22.35 -40.02 14.02
CA PRO A 598 -20.93 -40.09 13.72
C PRO A 598 -20.73 -40.89 12.43
N THR A 599 -20.24 -40.26 11.36
CA THR A 599 -19.86 -40.99 10.15
C THR A 599 -18.49 -41.62 10.35
N GLU A 600 -18.40 -42.93 10.09
CA GLU A 600 -17.11 -43.62 9.95
C GLU A 600 -16.25 -42.90 8.91
N THR A 601 -15.04 -42.54 9.35
CA THR A 601 -14.01 -41.91 8.54
C THR A 601 -13.44 -42.91 7.52
N SER A 602 -14.12 -43.14 6.40
CA SER A 602 -13.51 -43.72 5.21
C SER A 602 -13.64 -42.76 4.01
N LEU A 603 -12.50 -42.14 3.72
CA LEU A 603 -12.05 -41.56 2.45
C LEU A 603 -13.16 -41.21 1.43
N SER A 604 -13.47 -39.91 1.34
CA SER A 604 -14.14 -39.25 0.21
C SER A 604 -15.59 -39.63 -0.10
N LYS A 605 -16.55 -39.09 0.66
CA LYS A 605 -17.86 -38.70 0.09
C LYS A 605 -18.28 -37.36 0.66
N LEU A 606 -18.29 -36.35 -0.21
CA LEU A 606 -18.90 -35.04 0.06
C LEU A 606 -20.23 -35.23 0.77
N GLN A 607 -20.33 -34.64 1.97
CA GLN A 607 -21.51 -34.60 2.81
C GLN A 607 -22.81 -34.44 2.01
N LYS A 608 -23.54 -35.53 1.81
CA LYS A 608 -25.00 -35.50 1.63
C LYS A 608 -25.60 -35.83 2.99
N TRP A 609 -25.70 -34.82 3.86
CA TRP A 609 -26.55 -34.93 5.04
C TRP A 609 -28.00 -34.80 4.58
N ASN A 610 -28.84 -35.67 5.13
CA ASN A 610 -30.12 -36.07 4.59
C ASN A 610 -31.11 -34.89 4.54
N SER A 611 -31.14 -34.15 3.43
CA SER A 611 -32.18 -33.16 3.13
C SER A 611 -33.55 -33.82 2.88
N LYS A 612 -33.70 -35.12 3.16
CA LYS A 612 -34.95 -35.89 3.02
C LYS A 612 -35.62 -36.22 4.36
N ASP A 613 -34.93 -36.00 5.49
CA ASP A 613 -35.52 -36.20 6.83
C ASP A 613 -35.65 -34.87 7.61
N PHE A 614 -35.64 -33.75 6.88
CA PHE A 614 -36.36 -32.52 7.20
C PHE A 614 -37.35 -32.25 6.07
#